data_AF-A0A381X0V5-F1
#
_entry.id   AF-A0A381X0V5-F1
#
_cell.length_a   1.000
_cell.length_b   1.000
_cell.length_c   1.000
_cell.angle_alpha   90.00
_cell.angle_beta   90.00
_cell.angle_gamma   90.00
#
_symmetry.space_group_name_H-M   'P 1'
#
loop_
_entity.id
_entity.type
_entity.pdbx_description
1 polymer ?
#
loop_
_entity_poly.entity_id
_entity_poly.type
_entity_poly.pdbx_seq_one_letter_code
_entity_poly.pdbx_strand_id
1 'polypeptide(L)'
;MKVFRFLSGAAALFLVGGYTVASAGAHESGGSCEYVMENMFAGPYKACTEPTTHDACDEIGTTDDNRDASHSGGACPTDGLVGTCDLGDSQLRYYEGDVGGLEIGCGFSGGDWITAE
;
A
#
# COMPACT_ATOMS: atom_id res chain seq x y z
N MET A 1 -57.69 7.10 -38.54
CA MET A 1 -57.15 6.71 -37.22
C MET A 1 -55.67 7.12 -37.13
N LYS A 2 -55.22 7.55 -35.94
CA LYS A 2 -53.86 8.02 -35.53
C LYS A 2 -53.45 9.41 -36.08
N VAL A 3 -53.45 10.56 -35.35
CA VAL A 3 -52.77 10.99 -34.09
C VAL A 3 -51.31 10.47 -33.99
N PHE A 4 -50.25 11.29 -33.87
CA PHE A 4 -49.99 12.35 -32.88
C PHE A 4 -48.91 13.37 -33.35
N ARG A 5 -48.99 14.61 -32.83
CA ARG A 5 -47.90 15.61 -32.74
C ARG A 5 -47.20 15.44 -31.38
N PHE A 6 -45.87 15.58 -31.26
CA PHE A 6 -45.13 16.10 -30.08
C PHE A 6 -43.69 16.43 -30.55
N LEU A 7 -43.25 17.69 -30.61
CA LEU A 7 -42.71 18.58 -29.56
C LEU A 7 -41.21 18.34 -29.23
N SER A 8 -40.46 19.44 -29.36
CA SER A 8 -39.06 19.64 -28.95
C SER A 8 -38.71 19.12 -27.56
N GLY A 9 -37.44 18.77 -27.34
CA GLY A 9 -36.92 18.72 -25.98
C GLY A 9 -35.53 18.11 -25.82
N ALA A 10 -34.59 19.00 -25.45
CA ALA A 10 -33.48 18.76 -24.53
C ALA A 10 -32.28 17.92 -24.98
N ALA A 11 -31.15 18.63 -25.00
CA ALA A 11 -29.80 18.12 -24.90
C ALA A 11 -29.61 17.24 -23.65
N ALA A 12 -28.86 16.15 -23.81
CA ALA A 12 -28.20 15.48 -22.70
C ALA A 12 -26.72 15.34 -23.08
N LEU A 13 -25.91 16.27 -22.57
CA LEU A 13 -24.48 16.08 -22.39
C LEU A 13 -24.29 14.86 -21.49
N PHE A 14 -23.84 13.75 -22.05
CA PHE A 14 -23.26 12.69 -21.24
C PHE A 14 -21.88 13.14 -20.80
N LEU A 15 -21.82 13.73 -19.61
CA LEU A 15 -20.61 13.81 -18.82
C LEU A 15 -20.15 12.37 -18.53
N VAL A 16 -19.24 11.85 -19.34
CA VAL A 16 -18.40 10.74 -18.92
C VAL A 16 -17.43 11.36 -17.91
N GLY A 17 -17.87 11.41 -16.65
CA GLY A 17 -16.97 11.58 -15.52
C GLY A 17 -15.99 10.43 -15.57
N GLY A 18 -14.83 10.68 -16.15
CA GLY A 18 -13.67 9.81 -15.99
C GLY A 18 -13.33 9.85 -14.52
N TYR A 19 -13.79 8.86 -13.78
CA TYR A 19 -13.19 8.48 -12.51
C TYR A 19 -11.75 8.14 -12.89
N THR A 20 -10.84 9.08 -12.66
CA THR A 20 -9.44 8.76 -12.48
C THR A 20 -9.40 7.87 -11.25
N VAL A 21 -9.53 6.56 -11.46
CA VAL A 21 -9.00 5.60 -10.50
C VAL A 21 -7.52 5.96 -10.46
N ALA A 22 -7.13 6.65 -9.38
CA ALA A 22 -5.74 6.78 -9.02
C ALA A 22 -5.27 5.34 -8.78
N SER A 23 -4.71 4.74 -9.82
CA SER A 23 -3.93 3.52 -9.69
C SER A 23 -2.72 3.90 -8.84
N ALA A 24 -2.85 3.80 -7.51
CA ALA A 24 -1.71 3.59 -6.64
C ALA A 24 -0.94 2.41 -7.24
N GLY A 25 0.34 2.64 -7.50
CA GLY A 25 1.11 1.98 -8.55
C GLY A 25 0.93 0.47 -8.62
N ALA A 26 0.50 -0.02 -9.79
CA ALA A 26 0.90 -1.35 -10.23
C ALA A 26 2.41 -1.27 -10.50
N HIS A 27 3.22 -1.51 -9.46
CA HIS A 27 4.66 -1.63 -9.60
C HIS A 27 4.93 -3.00 -10.21
N GLU A 28 5.03 -3.04 -11.54
CA GLU A 28 5.35 -4.25 -12.28
C GLU A 28 6.75 -4.76 -11.87
N SER A 29 6.76 -5.97 -11.32
CA SER A 29 7.90 -6.87 -11.15
C SER A 29 8.75 -6.78 -9.87
N GLY A 30 8.09 -6.72 -8.71
CA GLY A 30 8.61 -7.25 -7.47
C GLY A 30 7.44 -7.32 -6.51
N GLY A 31 7.09 -8.51 -6.05
CA GLY A 31 5.93 -8.73 -5.20
C GLY A 31 6.05 -8.06 -3.83
N SER A 32 5.43 -8.63 -2.82
CA SER A 32 5.52 -8.12 -1.46
C SER A 32 5.98 -9.22 -0.51
N CYS A 33 6.48 -8.80 0.65
CA CYS A 33 6.82 -9.69 1.74
C CYS A 33 6.13 -9.20 3.01
N GLU A 34 5.15 -9.96 3.50
CA GLU A 34 4.51 -9.72 4.78
C GLU A 34 5.29 -10.46 5.88
N TYR A 35 5.54 -9.83 7.02
CA TYR A 35 6.30 -10.43 8.12
C TYR A 35 6.03 -9.69 9.44
N VAL A 36 6.41 -10.31 10.55
CA VAL A 36 6.50 -9.65 11.84
C VAL A 36 7.95 -9.20 12.04
N MET A 37 8.16 -7.89 12.05
CA MET A 37 9.42 -7.24 12.35
C MET A 37 9.62 -7.17 13.86
N GLU A 38 10.71 -7.72 14.36
CA GLU A 38 11.04 -7.59 15.79
C GLU A 38 11.92 -6.37 16.02
N ASN A 39 11.41 -5.38 16.75
CA ASN A 39 12.22 -4.24 17.18
C ASN A 39 12.44 -4.29 18.70
N MET A 40 13.71 -4.42 19.11
CA MET A 40 14.08 -4.50 20.53
C MET A 40 13.70 -3.27 21.36
N PHE A 41 13.46 -2.12 20.74
CA PHE A 41 13.10 -0.87 21.41
C PHE A 41 11.60 -0.61 21.45
N ALA A 42 10.86 -1.18 20.51
CA ALA A 42 9.53 -0.69 20.18
C ALA A 42 8.50 -1.83 19.99
N GLY A 43 8.97 -3.08 20.07
CA GLY A 43 8.15 -4.28 20.06
C GLY A 43 8.02 -4.91 18.67
N PRO A 44 7.29 -6.04 18.56
CA PRO A 44 6.98 -6.67 17.29
C PRO A 44 5.97 -5.83 16.50
N TYR A 45 6.20 -5.70 15.20
CA TYR A 45 5.32 -5.01 14.27
C TYR A 45 5.00 -5.89 13.06
N LYS A 46 3.72 -6.09 12.77
CA LYS A 46 3.29 -6.52 11.44
C LYS A 46 3.66 -5.45 10.42
N ALA A 47 4.45 -5.88 9.46
CA ALA A 47 4.93 -5.05 8.39
C ALA A 47 4.83 -5.77 7.04
N CYS A 48 4.90 -5.00 5.97
CA CYS A 48 5.01 -5.51 4.63
C CYS A 48 5.98 -4.65 3.81
N THR A 49 6.94 -5.30 3.15
CA THR A 49 7.90 -4.63 2.27
C THR A 49 7.55 -4.87 0.81
N GLU A 50 7.59 -3.82 0.00
CA GLU A 50 7.40 -3.90 -1.45
C GLU A 50 8.18 -2.80 -2.20
N PRO A 51 8.62 -3.02 -3.44
CA PRO A 51 8.65 -4.32 -4.12
C PRO A 51 9.68 -5.26 -3.47
N THR A 52 9.44 -6.57 -3.53
CA THR A 52 10.30 -7.61 -2.93
C THR A 52 10.20 -8.92 -3.71
N THR A 53 11.33 -9.60 -3.92
CA THR A 53 11.39 -10.93 -4.56
C THR A 53 11.20 -12.04 -3.53
N HIS A 54 10.97 -13.28 -3.99
CA HIS A 54 10.88 -14.42 -3.08
C HIS A 54 12.16 -14.61 -2.27
N ASP A 55 13.33 -14.60 -2.93
CA ASP A 55 14.63 -14.75 -2.26
C ASP A 55 14.89 -13.64 -1.23
N ALA A 56 14.51 -12.39 -1.55
CA ALA A 56 14.64 -11.28 -0.62
C ALA A 56 13.67 -11.40 0.57
N CYS A 57 12.47 -11.94 0.36
CA CYS A 57 11.53 -12.20 1.45
C CYS A 57 12.04 -13.32 2.39
N ASP A 58 12.65 -14.36 1.83
CA ASP A 58 13.32 -15.41 2.62
C ASP A 58 14.44 -14.81 3.47
N GLU A 59 15.25 -13.90 2.90
CA GLU A 59 16.30 -13.18 3.65
C GLU A 59 15.71 -12.32 4.78
N ILE A 60 14.65 -11.56 4.50
CA ILE A 60 13.92 -10.75 5.51
C ILE A 60 13.46 -11.64 6.67
N GLY A 61 12.91 -12.82 6.40
CA GLY A 61 12.44 -13.77 7.40
C GLY A 61 13.53 -14.40 8.26
N THR A 62 14.80 -14.28 7.85
CA THR A 62 15.96 -14.76 8.62
C THR A 62 16.78 -13.63 9.23
N THR A 63 16.42 -12.38 8.94
CA THR A 63 17.10 -11.20 9.45
C THR A 63 16.63 -10.90 10.87
N ASP A 64 17.59 -10.73 11.79
CA ASP A 64 17.33 -10.50 13.21
C ASP A 64 16.37 -11.57 13.80
N ASP A 65 15.33 -11.14 14.51
CA ASP A 65 14.30 -12.03 15.09
C ASP A 65 12.98 -12.01 14.30
N ASN A 66 13.00 -11.51 13.05
CA ASN A 66 11.84 -11.47 12.18
C ASN A 66 11.22 -12.87 12.04
N ARG A 67 9.90 -12.92 11.86
CA ARG A 67 9.15 -14.18 11.77
C ARG A 67 7.98 -14.06 10.82
N ASP A 68 7.45 -15.23 10.46
CA ASP A 68 6.25 -15.37 9.63
C ASP A 68 6.34 -14.66 8.27
N ALA A 69 7.57 -14.56 7.71
CA ALA A 69 7.78 -13.98 6.40
C ALA A 69 7.06 -14.78 5.31
N SER A 70 6.27 -14.08 4.50
CA SER A 70 5.43 -14.66 3.46
C SER A 70 5.46 -13.78 2.22
N HIS A 71 6.02 -14.32 1.14
CA HIS A 71 6.06 -13.65 -0.15
C HIS A 71 4.70 -13.73 -0.86
N SER A 72 4.32 -12.65 -1.54
CA SER A 72 3.18 -12.59 -2.45
C SER A 72 3.60 -11.95 -3.76
N GLY A 73 2.99 -12.35 -4.88
CA GLY A 73 3.23 -11.71 -6.18
C GLY A 73 2.51 -10.37 -6.36
N GLY A 74 1.66 -9.98 -5.41
CA GLY A 74 0.91 -8.73 -5.42
C GLY A 74 1.56 -7.63 -4.59
N ALA A 75 0.87 -6.49 -4.49
CA ALA A 75 1.23 -5.40 -3.59
C ALA A 75 0.88 -5.75 -2.14
N CYS A 76 1.52 -5.05 -1.19
CA CYS A 76 1.17 -5.06 0.22
C CYS A 76 -0.29 -4.64 0.42
N PRO A 77 -1.02 -5.27 1.36
CA PRO A 77 -2.38 -4.89 1.67
C PRO A 77 -2.46 -3.43 2.14
N THR A 78 -3.58 -2.77 1.89
CA THR A 78 -3.84 -1.41 2.39
C THR A 78 -4.77 -1.41 3.61
N ASP A 79 -5.48 -2.51 3.85
CA ASP A 79 -6.37 -2.64 5.00
C ASP A 79 -5.57 -2.65 6.31
N GLY A 80 -6.01 -1.86 7.28
CA GLY A 80 -5.35 -1.75 8.59
C GLY A 80 -3.99 -1.05 8.57
N LEU A 81 -3.62 -0.36 7.46
CA LEU A 81 -2.38 0.39 7.37
C LEU A 81 -2.34 1.51 8.41
N VAL A 82 -1.26 1.59 9.17
CA VAL A 82 -0.98 2.63 10.17
C VAL A 82 -0.11 3.73 9.56
N GLY A 83 0.80 3.34 8.68
CA GLY A 83 1.61 4.27 7.88
C GLY A 83 2.63 3.53 7.04
N THR A 84 3.28 4.28 6.15
CA THR A 84 4.30 3.77 5.23
C THR A 84 5.59 4.55 5.42
N CYS A 85 6.69 3.83 5.54
CA CYS A 85 8.02 4.39 5.41
C CYS A 85 8.53 4.18 3.98
N ASP A 86 8.68 5.26 3.22
CA ASP A 86 9.23 5.22 1.87
C ASP A 86 10.76 5.33 1.93
N LEU A 87 11.45 4.27 1.51
CA LEU A 87 12.91 4.19 1.48
C LEU A 87 13.48 4.48 0.08
N GLY A 88 12.68 5.07 -0.82
CA GLY A 88 13.02 5.33 -2.22
C GLY A 88 12.88 4.11 -3.13
N ASP A 89 13.71 3.10 -2.93
CA ASP A 89 13.71 1.88 -3.77
C ASP A 89 12.68 0.83 -3.30
N SER A 90 12.25 0.94 -2.05
CA SER A 90 11.22 0.09 -1.44
C SER A 90 10.41 0.87 -0.41
N GLN A 91 9.26 0.32 -0.08
CA GLN A 91 8.34 0.84 0.91
C GLN A 91 8.15 -0.21 2.00
N LEU A 92 8.21 0.25 3.24
CA LEU A 92 7.91 -0.53 4.41
C LEU A 92 6.59 -0.05 5.00
N ARG A 93 5.56 -0.87 4.87
CA ARG A 93 4.21 -0.61 5.37
C ARG A 93 4.04 -1.20 6.76
N TYR A 94 3.48 -0.43 7.70
CA TYR A 94 3.22 -0.88 9.07
C TYR A 94 1.72 -1.01 9.32
N TYR A 95 1.30 -2.10 9.97
CA TYR A 95 -0.11 -2.39 10.26
C TYR A 95 -0.44 -2.37 11.76
N GLU A 96 0.58 -2.26 12.61
CA GLU A 96 0.44 -2.12 14.05
C GLU A 96 1.65 -1.39 14.64
N GLY A 97 1.47 -0.79 15.81
CA GLY A 97 2.51 -0.04 16.52
C GLY A 97 2.11 1.40 16.84
N ASP A 98 2.98 2.10 17.56
CA ASP A 98 2.81 3.53 17.86
C ASP A 98 3.30 4.37 16.67
N VAL A 99 2.40 5.18 16.10
CA VAL A 99 2.69 6.02 14.91
C VAL A 99 3.91 6.91 15.14
N GLY A 100 4.02 7.55 16.30
CA GLY A 100 5.12 8.48 16.59
C GLY A 100 6.47 7.76 16.60
N GLY A 101 6.55 6.58 17.22
CA GLY A 101 7.74 5.74 17.22
C GLY A 101 8.10 5.23 15.83
N LEU A 102 7.10 4.81 15.05
CA LEU A 102 7.31 4.31 13.68
C LEU A 102 7.80 5.42 12.73
N GLU A 103 7.21 6.61 12.80
CA GLU A 103 7.65 7.79 12.02
C GLU A 103 9.10 8.17 12.35
N ILE A 104 9.44 8.21 13.64
CA ILE A 104 10.81 8.48 14.09
C ILE A 104 11.77 7.39 13.57
N GLY A 105 11.39 6.12 13.67
CA GLY A 105 12.17 4.98 13.17
C GLY A 105 12.39 5.03 11.65
N CYS A 106 11.36 5.44 10.91
CA CYS A 106 11.46 5.67 9.47
C CYS A 106 12.51 6.75 9.14
N GLY A 107 12.46 7.88 9.83
CA GLY A 107 13.43 8.96 9.65
C GLY A 107 14.87 8.52 9.98
N PHE A 108 15.07 7.68 10.99
CA PHE A 108 16.39 7.09 11.28
C PHE A 108 16.89 6.13 10.21
N SER A 109 15.98 5.46 9.51
CA SER A 109 16.28 4.57 8.39
C SER A 109 16.53 5.33 7.08
N GLY A 110 16.41 6.67 7.12
CA GLY A 110 16.59 7.54 5.95
C GLY A 110 15.37 7.56 5.02
N GLY A 111 14.21 7.10 5.50
CA GLY A 111 12.97 7.11 4.75
C GLY A 111 12.08 8.31 5.04
N ASP A 112 11.12 8.54 4.16
CA ASP A 112 10.07 9.53 4.29
C ASP A 112 8.78 8.88 4.82
N TRP A 113 8.24 9.43 5.91
CA TRP A 113 7.00 8.92 6.49
C TRP A 113 5.77 9.41 5.72
N ILE A 114 4.90 8.47 5.38
CA ILE A 114 3.62 8.70 4.71
C ILE A 114 2.50 8.21 5.64
N THR A 115 1.62 9.12 6.03
CA THR A 115 0.46 8.82 6.88
C THR A 115 -0.56 7.97 6.11
N ALA A 116 -1.14 6.96 6.77
CA ALA A 116 -2.25 6.19 6.21
C ALA A 116 -3.54 7.03 6.16
N GLU A 117 -4.31 6.90 5.07
CA GLU A 117 -5.58 7.63 4.86
C GLU A 117 -6.82 6.83 5.30
#